data_AF-A0A970T0Q9-F1
#
_entry.id   AF-A0A970T0Q9-F1
#
_cell.length_a   1.000
_cell.length_b   1.000
_cell.length_c   1.000
_cell.angle_alpha   90.00
_cell.angle_beta   90.00
_cell.angle_gamma   90.00
#
_symmetry.space_group_name_H-M   'P 1'
#
loop_
_entity.id
_entity.type
_entity.pdbx_description
1 polymer ?
#
loop_
_entity_poly.entity_id
_entity_poly.type
_entity_poly.pdbx_seq_one_letter_code
_entity_poly.pdbx_strand_id
1 'polypeptide(L)'
;MHIRKSLAALVSLAAIGGAALVAMLPVSAQEDTEYAAEMMCQVCHKLPQAEGAVPAVTDLYMETKHAKAEGEGPRFMLPDEEPGVGCQACHGPGQGHVLGHGDAELISNPEDLEERDARLSLCGRCHAAYEEEWVEEYAYGDNILDKITLLEPTGEKLQQLNEMKGSLHFTDPTAPTCVNCHTGHKELSDDLPHQTRKPTNELCLECHAGQEDYAHSGWAEIPADATCATCHMPGGKHVFIAPASADAL
;
A
#
# COMPACT_ATOMS: atom_id res chain seq x y z
N MET A 1 35.52 -80.35 11.95
CA MET A 1 34.84 -79.66 10.83
C MET A 1 35.48 -78.27 10.70
N HIS A 2 36.58 -78.09 9.96
CA HIS A 2 36.65 -77.87 8.49
C HIS A 2 35.79 -76.64 8.10
N ILE A 3 36.31 -75.49 7.65
CA ILE A 3 37.28 -75.23 6.56
C ILE A 3 37.69 -73.74 6.58
N ARG A 4 38.96 -73.45 6.23
CA ARG A 4 39.47 -72.12 5.79
C ARG A 4 38.90 -71.76 4.42
N LYS A 5 38.60 -70.48 4.13
CA LYS A 5 38.81 -69.91 2.78
C LYS A 5 38.75 -68.38 2.77
N SER A 6 39.67 -67.83 1.99
CA SER A 6 39.99 -66.42 1.77
C SER A 6 39.21 -65.82 0.59
N LEU A 7 39.30 -64.49 0.46
CA LEU A 7 39.09 -63.63 -0.73
C LEU A 7 37.73 -63.69 -1.46
N ALA A 8 37.07 -62.53 -1.59
CA ALA A 8 36.87 -61.86 -2.89
C ALA A 8 36.17 -60.50 -2.69
N ALA A 9 36.78 -59.46 -3.24
CA ALA A 9 36.12 -58.21 -3.55
C ALA A 9 35.05 -58.46 -4.62
N LEU A 10 33.86 -57.90 -4.44
CA LEU A 10 32.87 -57.71 -5.50
C LEU A 10 32.49 -56.24 -5.51
N VAL A 11 33.19 -55.50 -6.35
CA VAL A 11 32.67 -54.31 -7.01
C VAL A 11 31.49 -54.77 -7.86
N SER A 12 30.32 -54.19 -7.66
CA SER A 12 29.25 -54.21 -8.66
C SER A 12 28.85 -52.77 -8.96
N LEU A 13 29.14 -52.40 -10.20
CA LEU A 13 28.73 -51.19 -10.88
C LEU A 13 27.22 -51.26 -11.22
N ALA A 14 26.64 -50.06 -11.44
CA ALA A 14 25.34 -49.75 -12.05
C ALA A 14 24.14 -49.73 -11.06
N ALA A 15 23.24 -48.75 -11.10
CA ALA A 15 22.91 -47.79 -12.15
C ALA A 15 22.38 -46.48 -11.56
N ILE A 16 22.64 -45.41 -12.30
CA ILE A 16 22.08 -44.06 -12.19
C ILE A 16 20.55 -44.15 -12.29
N GLY A 17 19.87 -43.57 -11.31
CA GLY A 17 18.42 -43.44 -11.29
C GLY A 17 18.04 -42.37 -10.27
N GLY A 18 18.30 -41.11 -10.62
CA GLY A 18 17.85 -39.96 -9.86
C GLY A 18 16.33 -39.89 -9.87
N ALA A 19 15.69 -40.45 -8.85
CA ALA A 19 14.39 -40.03 -8.41
C ALA A 19 14.64 -39.13 -7.19
N ALA A 20 14.52 -37.83 -7.40
CA ALA A 20 14.61 -36.85 -6.33
C ALA A 20 13.59 -37.21 -5.25
N LEU A 21 14.09 -37.60 -4.07
CA LEU A 21 13.33 -37.50 -2.84
C LEU A 21 13.00 -36.01 -2.67
N VAL A 22 11.80 -35.62 -3.05
CA VAL A 22 11.17 -34.40 -2.51
C VAL A 22 10.98 -34.70 -1.03
N ALA A 23 11.96 -34.31 -0.23
CA ALA A 23 11.84 -34.33 1.21
C ALA A 23 10.65 -33.44 1.56
N MET A 24 9.56 -34.06 1.99
CA MET A 24 8.45 -33.38 2.64
C MET A 24 9.00 -32.78 3.93
N LEU A 25 9.35 -31.50 3.86
CA LEU A 25 9.64 -30.71 5.05
C LEU A 25 8.32 -30.49 5.82
N PRO A 26 8.37 -30.45 7.16
CA PRO A 26 7.18 -30.19 7.97
C PRO A 26 6.62 -28.80 7.68
N VAL A 27 5.29 -28.72 7.61
CA VAL A 27 4.46 -27.53 7.35
C VAL A 27 4.77 -26.34 8.29
N SER A 28 5.43 -26.57 9.43
CA SER A 28 5.88 -25.49 10.33
C SER A 28 7.02 -24.62 9.76
N ALA A 29 7.54 -24.91 8.57
CA ALA A 29 8.48 -24.04 7.86
C ALA A 29 7.78 -22.98 6.98
N GLN A 30 6.45 -22.92 6.97
CA GLN A 30 5.67 -21.90 6.24
C GLN A 30 5.37 -20.64 7.07
N GLU A 31 5.58 -20.66 8.38
CA GLU A 31 5.06 -19.61 9.28
C GLU A 31 5.98 -18.38 9.42
N ASP A 32 7.22 -18.42 8.90
CA ASP A 32 8.17 -17.28 8.99
C ASP A 32 8.35 -16.52 7.66
N THR A 33 7.51 -16.80 6.65
CA THR A 33 7.70 -16.30 5.27
C THR A 33 6.89 -15.05 4.92
N GLU A 34 6.07 -14.54 5.85
CA GLU A 34 5.08 -13.52 5.52
C GLU A 34 5.69 -12.13 5.25
N TYR A 35 6.94 -11.88 5.71
CA TYR A 35 7.62 -10.58 5.55
C TYR A 35 9.08 -10.67 5.06
N ALA A 36 9.61 -11.86 4.79
CA ALA A 36 11.00 -12.04 4.34
C ALA A 36 11.22 -11.86 2.82
N ALA A 37 10.25 -11.27 2.09
CA ALA A 37 10.20 -11.28 0.62
C ALA A 37 10.30 -9.92 -0.08
N GLU A 38 10.42 -8.79 0.63
CA GLU A 38 10.51 -7.45 -0.01
C GLU A 38 11.65 -7.35 -1.04
N MET A 39 12.83 -7.87 -0.69
CA MET A 39 13.95 -7.93 -1.62
C MET A 39 13.65 -8.77 -2.87
N MET A 40 12.79 -9.80 -2.79
CA MET A 40 12.43 -10.62 -3.94
C MET A 40 11.64 -9.82 -4.98
N CYS A 41 10.70 -9.00 -4.53
CA CYS A 41 9.96 -8.09 -5.40
C CYS A 41 10.94 -7.17 -6.15
N GLN A 42 11.88 -6.57 -5.43
CA GLN A 42 12.87 -5.67 -6.02
C GLN A 42 13.84 -6.39 -6.96
N VAL A 43 14.28 -7.62 -6.65
CA VAL A 43 15.20 -8.37 -7.51
C VAL A 43 14.60 -8.61 -8.88
N CYS A 44 13.33 -9.01 -8.97
CA CYS A 44 12.68 -9.28 -10.25
C CYS A 44 12.24 -7.99 -10.98
N HIS A 45 11.73 -7.00 -10.25
CA HIS A 45 11.21 -5.78 -10.86
C HIS A 45 12.28 -4.71 -11.14
N LYS A 46 13.48 -4.78 -10.54
CA LYS A 46 14.65 -3.96 -10.91
C LYS A 46 15.47 -4.56 -12.06
N LEU A 47 15.11 -5.74 -12.57
CA LEU A 47 15.76 -6.27 -13.78
C LEU A 47 15.46 -5.33 -14.96
N PRO A 48 16.43 -5.11 -15.87
CA PRO A 48 16.20 -4.34 -17.08
C PRO A 48 14.98 -4.90 -17.83
N GLN A 49 13.91 -4.11 -17.87
CA GLN A 49 12.74 -4.46 -18.66
C GLN A 49 13.10 -4.37 -20.15
N ALA A 50 12.37 -5.12 -21.00
CA ALA A 50 12.60 -5.10 -22.44
C ALA A 50 12.55 -3.65 -22.99
N GLU A 51 13.32 -3.38 -24.03
CA GLU A 51 13.42 -2.06 -24.65
C GLU A 51 12.02 -1.54 -25.06
N GLY A 52 11.62 -0.37 -24.53
CA GLY A 52 10.28 0.20 -24.70
C GLY A 52 9.29 -0.08 -23.56
N ALA A 53 9.70 -0.81 -22.53
CA ALA A 53 8.91 -0.95 -21.31
C ALA A 53 8.90 0.36 -20.49
N VAL A 54 7.75 0.65 -19.87
CA VAL A 54 7.56 1.73 -18.89
C VAL A 54 8.58 1.53 -17.75
N PRO A 55 9.12 2.61 -17.11
CA PRO A 55 9.94 2.46 -15.92
C PRO A 55 9.31 1.44 -14.97
N ALA A 56 10.12 0.54 -14.40
CA ALA A 56 9.57 -0.47 -13.52
C ALA A 56 8.77 0.24 -12.43
N VAL A 57 7.57 -0.25 -12.11
CA VAL A 57 6.71 0.31 -11.05
C VAL A 57 7.48 0.49 -9.74
N THR A 58 8.49 -0.35 -9.52
CA THR A 58 9.45 -0.21 -8.42
C THR A 58 10.31 1.04 -8.47
N ASP A 59 10.77 1.50 -9.63
CA ASP A 59 11.55 2.73 -9.74
C ASP A 59 10.70 3.94 -9.38
N LEU A 60 9.45 3.97 -9.86
CA LEU A 60 8.48 4.99 -9.49
C LEU A 60 8.13 4.94 -8.01
N TYR A 61 8.03 3.73 -7.44
CA TYR A 61 7.83 3.52 -6.01
C TYR A 61 9.00 4.09 -5.20
N MET A 62 10.25 3.81 -5.58
CA MET A 62 11.44 4.27 -4.86
C MET A 62 11.51 5.78 -4.72
N GLU A 63 10.84 6.53 -5.61
CA GLU A 63 10.79 7.99 -5.53
C GLU A 63 9.80 8.54 -4.50
N THR A 64 8.91 7.70 -3.98
CA THR A 64 7.83 8.12 -3.09
C THR A 64 8.27 8.36 -1.65
N LYS A 65 7.42 9.06 -0.87
CA LYS A 65 7.64 9.22 0.57
C LYS A 65 7.49 7.91 1.33
N HIS A 66 6.71 6.97 0.80
CA HIS A 66 6.54 5.64 1.40
C HIS A 66 7.82 4.79 1.29
N ALA A 67 8.50 4.84 0.14
CA ALA A 67 9.79 4.15 -0.03
C ALA A 67 10.94 4.78 0.77
N LYS A 68 10.86 6.09 1.02
CA LYS A 68 11.89 6.88 1.71
C LYS A 68 11.61 7.07 3.21
N ALA A 69 10.56 6.45 3.76
CA ALA A 69 10.20 6.62 5.16
C ALA A 69 11.23 5.96 6.09
N GLU A 70 11.85 6.72 6.99
CA GLU A 70 12.74 6.20 8.04
C GLU A 70 11.94 6.05 9.35
N GLY A 71 11.72 4.82 9.82
CA GLY A 71 11.01 4.54 11.07
C GLY A 71 9.48 4.73 11.00
N GLU A 72 8.76 3.98 11.85
CA GLU A 72 7.30 3.74 11.86
C GLU A 72 6.78 3.15 10.53
N GLY A 73 7.11 1.87 10.31
CA GLY A 73 6.44 1.01 9.33
C GLY A 73 4.95 0.81 9.67
N PRO A 74 4.23 -0.10 8.98
CA PRO A 74 2.92 -0.51 9.46
C PRO A 74 3.01 -0.81 10.95
N ARG A 75 2.05 -0.34 11.75
CA ARG A 75 1.99 -0.62 13.20
C ARG A 75 1.85 -2.13 13.52
N PHE A 76 1.92 -2.96 12.49
CA PHE A 76 1.96 -4.40 12.47
C PHE A 76 3.29 -4.84 11.82
N MET A 77 4.24 -5.24 12.66
CA MET A 77 5.52 -5.93 12.39
C MET A 77 6.18 -5.71 11.00
N LEU A 78 7.16 -4.79 10.95
CA LEU A 78 8.38 -5.00 10.18
C LEU A 78 9.54 -5.18 11.16
N PRO A 79 10.55 -6.01 10.87
CA PRO A 79 11.79 -5.99 11.65
C PRO A 79 12.41 -4.58 11.59
N ASP A 80 12.86 -4.09 12.74
CA ASP A 80 13.22 -2.69 13.05
C ASP A 80 14.33 -2.03 12.19
N GLU A 81 14.74 -2.62 11.06
CA GLU A 81 15.95 -2.22 10.34
C GLU A 81 15.81 -2.02 8.82
N GLU A 82 14.63 -2.24 8.22
CA GLU A 82 14.42 -1.95 6.79
C GLU A 82 13.68 -0.61 6.58
N PRO A 83 14.28 0.38 5.87
CA PRO A 83 13.64 1.65 5.58
C PRO A 83 12.47 1.48 4.59
N GLY A 84 11.39 2.23 4.80
CA GLY A 84 10.26 2.32 3.91
C GLY A 84 9.13 1.32 4.17
N VAL A 85 8.00 1.54 3.48
CA VAL A 85 6.85 0.64 3.53
C VAL A 85 7.05 -0.51 2.52
N GLY A 86 6.93 -1.77 2.91
CA GLY A 86 7.06 -2.89 1.96
C GLY A 86 5.94 -2.93 0.92
N CYS A 87 6.21 -3.48 -0.26
CA CYS A 87 5.25 -3.67 -1.35
C CYS A 87 3.98 -4.39 -0.87
N GLN A 88 4.16 -5.46 -0.09
CA GLN A 88 3.07 -6.29 0.44
C GLN A 88 2.21 -5.57 1.49
N ALA A 89 2.68 -4.46 2.08
CA ALA A 89 1.86 -3.68 3.00
C ALA A 89 0.64 -3.06 2.29
N CYS A 90 0.81 -2.70 1.00
CA CYS A 90 -0.24 -2.15 0.14
C CYS A 90 -0.86 -3.18 -0.80
N HIS A 91 -0.09 -4.17 -1.25
CA HIS A 91 -0.53 -5.16 -2.25
C HIS A 91 -0.96 -6.52 -1.68
N GLY A 92 -0.80 -6.73 -0.37
CA GLY A 92 -1.08 -8.00 0.27
C GLY A 92 -0.05 -9.10 -0.06
N PRO A 93 -0.36 -10.37 0.21
CA PRO A 93 0.56 -11.49 -0.01
C PRO A 93 0.96 -11.67 -1.48
N GLY A 94 2.25 -11.51 -1.80
CA GLY A 94 2.77 -11.64 -3.18
C GLY A 94 3.06 -13.08 -3.63
N GLN A 95 2.83 -14.09 -2.77
CA GLN A 95 3.22 -15.47 -3.06
C GLN A 95 2.53 -16.03 -4.31
N GLY A 96 1.24 -15.71 -4.51
CA GLY A 96 0.47 -16.13 -5.69
C GLY A 96 1.10 -15.64 -6.98
N HIS A 97 1.44 -14.35 -7.04
CA HIS A 97 2.16 -13.73 -8.14
C HIS A 97 3.51 -14.43 -8.44
N VAL A 98 4.32 -14.70 -7.42
CA VAL A 98 5.63 -15.36 -7.61
C VAL A 98 5.47 -16.80 -8.12
N LEU A 99 4.58 -17.59 -7.51
CA LEU A 99 4.33 -18.98 -7.92
C LEU A 99 3.63 -19.07 -9.29
N GLY A 100 2.85 -18.05 -9.64
CA GLY A 100 2.23 -17.87 -10.96
C GLY A 100 3.18 -17.34 -12.03
N HIS A 101 4.49 -17.39 -11.81
CA HIS A 101 5.52 -16.94 -12.76
C HIS A 101 5.42 -15.45 -13.13
N GLY A 102 5.00 -14.60 -12.20
CA GLY A 102 4.90 -13.16 -12.39
C GLY A 102 3.56 -12.68 -12.95
N ASP A 103 2.51 -13.49 -12.85
CA ASP A 103 1.16 -13.09 -13.24
C ASP A 103 0.68 -11.89 -12.41
N ALA A 104 0.46 -10.76 -13.07
CA ALA A 104 0.06 -9.50 -12.45
C ALA A 104 -1.38 -9.53 -11.92
N GLU A 105 -2.22 -10.46 -12.38
CA GLU A 105 -3.58 -10.63 -11.83
C GLU A 105 -3.56 -11.28 -10.43
N LEU A 106 -2.43 -11.90 -10.04
CA LEU A 106 -2.24 -12.54 -8.74
C LEU A 106 -1.56 -11.63 -7.69
N ILE A 107 -1.39 -10.34 -8.00
CA ILE A 107 -0.99 -9.32 -7.03
C ILE A 107 -2.16 -8.35 -6.84
N SER A 108 -2.55 -8.08 -5.59
CA SER A 108 -3.73 -7.27 -5.32
C SER A 108 -3.47 -5.80 -5.64
N ASN A 109 -4.41 -5.13 -6.27
CA ASN A 109 -4.41 -3.67 -6.41
C ASN A 109 -5.33 -3.05 -5.34
N PRO A 110 -4.87 -2.08 -4.53
CA PRO A 110 -5.72 -1.36 -3.59
C PRO A 110 -7.01 -0.78 -4.18
N GLU A 111 -7.02 -0.39 -5.46
CA GLU A 111 -8.21 0.12 -6.14
C GLU A 111 -9.30 -0.94 -6.33
N ASP A 112 -8.91 -2.22 -6.40
CA ASP A 112 -9.80 -3.35 -6.67
C ASP A 112 -10.43 -3.95 -5.40
N LEU A 113 -10.09 -3.41 -4.21
CA LEU A 113 -10.77 -3.78 -2.97
C LEU A 113 -12.25 -3.35 -3.02
N GLU A 114 -13.15 -4.33 -3.07
CA GLU A 114 -14.59 -4.13 -3.25
C GLU A 114 -15.18 -3.22 -2.16
N GLU A 115 -14.86 -3.49 -0.90
CA GLU A 115 -15.35 -2.70 0.23
C GLU A 115 -14.60 -1.37 0.32
N ARG A 116 -15.36 -0.27 0.33
CA ARG A 116 -14.82 1.09 0.50
C ARG A 116 -14.02 1.21 1.79
N ASP A 117 -14.55 0.66 2.88
CA ASP A 117 -13.92 0.82 4.18
C ASP A 117 -12.69 -0.06 4.33
N ALA A 118 -12.57 -1.17 3.57
CA ALA A 118 -11.32 -1.89 3.40
C ALA A 118 -10.24 -1.02 2.72
N ARG A 119 -10.61 -0.24 1.70
CA ARG A 119 -9.69 0.72 1.05
C ARG A 119 -9.22 1.82 2.00
N LEU A 120 -10.11 2.35 2.85
CA LEU A 120 -9.73 3.30 3.90
C LEU A 120 -8.87 2.65 4.98
N SER A 121 -9.22 1.43 5.38
CA SER A 121 -8.52 0.64 6.39
C SER A 121 -7.07 0.38 6.01
N LEU A 122 -6.81 0.07 4.73
CA LEU A 122 -5.46 -0.16 4.21
C LEU A 122 -4.52 1.01 4.57
N CYS A 123 -4.96 2.24 4.38
CA CYS A 123 -4.19 3.44 4.70
C CYS A 123 -4.26 3.76 6.21
N GLY A 124 -5.40 3.52 6.85
CA GLY A 124 -5.66 3.75 8.27
C GLY A 124 -4.79 2.93 9.22
N ARG A 125 -4.19 1.82 8.76
CA ARG A 125 -3.18 1.06 9.52
C ARG A 125 -1.97 1.91 9.92
N CYS A 126 -1.66 2.96 9.16
CA CYS A 126 -0.57 3.89 9.45
C CYS A 126 -1.09 5.32 9.64
N HIS A 127 -1.96 5.78 8.74
CA HIS A 127 -2.47 7.16 8.65
C HIS A 127 -3.72 7.40 9.52
N ALA A 128 -3.77 6.76 10.68
CA ALA A 128 -4.78 7.01 11.69
C ALA A 128 -4.21 6.92 13.10
N ALA A 129 -4.92 7.51 14.06
CA ALA A 129 -4.77 7.29 15.48
C ALA A 129 -6.10 6.73 16.03
N TYR A 130 -6.05 5.67 16.83
CA TYR A 130 -7.22 5.01 17.37
C TYR A 130 -6.99 4.62 18.83
N GLU A 131 -8.08 4.45 19.58
CA GLU A 131 -8.02 3.81 20.90
C GLU A 131 -7.36 2.43 20.74
N GLU A 132 -6.54 2.02 21.72
CA GLU A 132 -5.86 0.71 21.70
C GLU A 132 -6.87 -0.44 21.89
N GLU A 133 -7.70 -0.66 20.87
CA GLU A 133 -8.40 -1.91 20.65
C GLU A 133 -7.51 -2.75 19.74
N TRP A 134 -6.95 -3.81 20.32
CA TRP A 134 -5.92 -4.60 19.68
C TRP A 134 -6.55 -5.43 18.55
N VAL A 135 -6.29 -5.05 17.30
CA VAL A 135 -6.64 -5.88 16.13
C VAL A 135 -5.58 -6.99 16.04
N GLU A 136 -5.83 -8.11 16.71
CA GLU A 136 -4.90 -9.25 16.76
C GLU A 136 -4.57 -9.82 15.37
N GLU A 137 -5.55 -9.76 14.46
CA GLU A 137 -5.47 -10.34 13.12
C GLU A 137 -5.99 -9.32 12.09
N TYR A 138 -5.11 -8.91 11.17
CA TYR A 138 -5.47 -8.16 9.96
C TYR A 138 -5.12 -9.01 8.75
N ALA A 139 -6.14 -9.40 7.99
CA ALA A 139 -5.96 -9.92 6.64
C ALA A 139 -6.04 -8.77 5.62
N TYR A 140 -5.32 -8.90 4.50
CA TYR A 140 -5.43 -7.93 3.42
C TYR A 140 -6.88 -7.82 2.92
N GLY A 141 -7.42 -6.61 2.91
CA GLY A 141 -8.82 -6.36 2.56
C GLY A 141 -9.78 -6.31 3.76
N ASP A 142 -9.28 -6.48 5.00
CA ASP A 142 -10.11 -6.31 6.18
C ASP A 142 -10.53 -4.85 6.39
N ASN A 143 -11.77 -4.67 6.85
CA ASN A 143 -12.24 -3.41 7.40
C ASN A 143 -11.84 -3.30 8.89
N ILE A 144 -10.85 -2.46 9.20
CA ILE A 144 -10.48 -2.18 10.60
C ILE A 144 -11.39 -1.12 11.23
N LEU A 145 -12.11 -0.32 10.44
CA LEU A 145 -12.94 0.78 10.95
C LEU A 145 -14.12 0.30 11.81
N ASP A 146 -14.56 -0.95 11.62
CA ASP A 146 -15.58 -1.58 12.46
C ASP A 146 -15.02 -2.11 13.80
N LYS A 147 -13.69 -2.17 13.93
CA LYS A 147 -12.98 -2.80 15.05
C LYS A 147 -12.18 -1.78 15.89
N ILE A 148 -12.19 -0.51 15.51
CA ILE A 148 -11.41 0.54 16.17
C ILE A 148 -12.28 1.77 16.42
N THR A 149 -11.93 2.52 17.47
CA THR A 149 -12.45 3.87 17.68
C THR A 149 -11.37 4.89 17.28
N LEU A 150 -11.60 5.63 16.20
CA LEU A 150 -10.69 6.70 15.78
C LEU A 150 -10.69 7.86 16.77
N LEU A 151 -9.50 8.26 17.21
CA LEU A 151 -9.31 9.42 18.09
C LEU A 151 -9.63 10.75 17.39
N GLU A 152 -9.72 11.81 18.17
CA GLU A 152 -9.78 13.16 17.61
C GLU A 152 -8.40 13.58 17.05
N PRO A 153 -8.34 14.23 15.88
CA PRO A 153 -7.08 14.65 15.30
C PRO A 153 -6.44 15.73 16.19
N THR A 154 -5.21 15.46 16.62
CA THR A 154 -4.39 16.40 17.40
C THR A 154 -3.60 17.35 16.52
N GLY A 155 -3.54 17.06 15.21
CA GLY A 155 -2.67 17.76 14.25
C GLY A 155 -1.25 17.19 14.18
N GLU A 156 -1.02 16.04 14.81
CA GLU A 156 0.20 15.25 14.65
C GLU A 156 0.27 14.63 13.25
N LYS A 157 1.45 14.13 12.87
CA LYS A 157 1.63 13.41 11.61
C LYS A 157 0.80 12.12 11.59
N LEU A 158 0.53 11.61 10.38
CA LEU A 158 -0.13 10.32 10.16
C LEU A 158 -1.57 10.23 10.73
N GLN A 159 -2.32 11.33 10.71
CA GLN A 159 -3.72 11.41 11.18
C GLN A 159 -4.71 11.75 10.07
N GLN A 160 -4.36 11.51 8.81
CA GLN A 160 -5.18 11.89 7.65
C GLN A 160 -6.59 11.29 7.75
N LEU A 161 -6.73 10.04 8.19
CA LEU A 161 -8.04 9.41 8.36
C LEU A 161 -8.85 10.05 9.50
N ASN A 162 -8.20 10.44 10.59
CA ASN A 162 -8.84 11.17 11.70
C ASN A 162 -9.34 12.55 11.26
N GLU A 163 -8.53 13.28 10.48
CA GLU A 163 -8.89 14.58 9.95
C GLU A 163 -10.13 14.52 9.04
N MET A 164 -10.29 13.42 8.30
CA MET A 164 -11.41 13.23 7.38
C MET A 164 -12.75 12.95 8.07
N LYS A 165 -12.76 12.49 9.34
CA LYS A 165 -13.95 12.02 10.07
C LYS A 165 -15.16 12.93 9.95
N GLY A 166 -14.94 14.26 9.96
CA GLY A 166 -16.01 15.26 9.90
C GLY A 166 -16.51 15.61 8.50
N SER A 167 -15.96 15.02 7.45
CA SER A 167 -16.24 15.38 6.05
C SER A 167 -17.15 14.37 5.35
N LEU A 168 -17.82 14.82 4.27
CA LEU A 168 -18.56 13.93 3.36
C LEU A 168 -17.63 12.93 2.66
N HIS A 169 -16.37 13.29 2.44
CA HIS A 169 -15.36 12.40 1.88
C HIS A 169 -15.08 11.17 2.77
N PHE A 170 -15.43 11.23 4.06
CA PHE A 170 -15.38 10.07 4.96
C PHE A 170 -16.75 9.43 5.17
N THR A 171 -17.77 10.24 5.46
CA THR A 171 -19.09 9.78 5.95
C THR A 171 -20.05 9.32 4.87
N ASP A 172 -19.87 9.72 3.61
CA ASP A 172 -20.69 9.24 2.49
C ASP A 172 -20.14 7.89 1.98
N PRO A 173 -20.93 6.81 1.98
CA PRO A 173 -20.49 5.49 1.51
C PRO A 173 -20.16 5.45 0.01
N THR A 174 -20.56 6.47 -0.76
CA THR A 174 -20.24 6.62 -2.19
C THR A 174 -19.03 7.51 -2.44
N ALA A 175 -18.48 8.13 -1.40
CA ALA A 175 -17.34 9.03 -1.54
C ALA A 175 -16.05 8.28 -1.96
N PRO A 176 -15.15 8.97 -2.68
CA PRO A 176 -13.82 8.43 -3.01
C PRO A 176 -13.00 8.13 -1.75
N THR A 177 -12.02 7.23 -1.88
CA THR A 177 -11.05 6.89 -0.83
C THR A 177 -9.66 7.42 -1.16
N CYS A 178 -8.67 7.09 -0.32
CA CYS A 178 -7.30 7.57 -0.44
C CYS A 178 -6.71 7.35 -1.83
N VAL A 179 -6.91 6.17 -2.43
CA VAL A 179 -6.35 5.79 -3.74
C VAL A 179 -7.04 6.47 -4.91
N ASN A 180 -8.23 7.03 -4.71
CA ASN A 180 -8.86 7.90 -5.70
C ASN A 180 -8.25 9.31 -5.69
N CYS A 181 -7.43 9.69 -4.71
CA CYS A 181 -6.75 11.00 -4.73
C CYS A 181 -5.22 10.84 -4.87
N HIS A 182 -4.67 9.84 -4.20
CA HIS A 182 -3.25 9.58 -4.08
C HIS A 182 -2.82 8.36 -4.90
N THR A 183 -1.52 8.29 -5.16
CA THR A 183 -0.86 7.16 -5.81
C THR A 183 0.32 6.68 -4.99
N GLY A 184 0.47 5.36 -4.92
CA GLY A 184 1.62 4.70 -4.29
C GLY A 184 2.87 4.65 -5.17
N HIS A 185 2.77 4.94 -6.48
CA HIS A 185 3.83 4.63 -7.46
C HIS A 185 4.05 5.73 -8.50
N LYS A 186 4.15 6.99 -8.08
CA LYS A 186 4.41 8.10 -9.02
C LYS A 186 5.58 8.94 -8.58
N GLU A 187 6.33 9.41 -9.56
CA GLU A 187 7.37 10.40 -9.37
C GLU A 187 6.82 11.58 -8.57
N LEU A 188 7.55 11.93 -7.51
CA LEU A 188 7.41 13.24 -6.89
C LEU A 188 7.93 14.27 -7.89
N SER A 189 7.05 14.90 -8.66
CA SER A 189 7.37 16.10 -9.42
C SER A 189 6.99 17.34 -8.63
N ASP A 190 7.51 18.50 -9.03
CA ASP A 190 7.12 19.81 -8.46
C ASP A 190 5.59 20.02 -8.51
N ASP A 191 4.91 19.40 -9.48
CA ASP A 191 3.46 19.47 -9.65
C ASP A 191 2.67 18.49 -8.75
N LEU A 192 3.33 17.51 -8.13
CA LEU A 192 2.71 16.45 -7.31
C LEU A 192 3.46 16.20 -5.98
N PRO A 193 3.70 17.24 -5.16
CA PRO A 193 4.54 17.15 -3.96
C PRO A 193 3.97 16.24 -2.85
N HIS A 194 2.71 15.82 -3.01
CA HIS A 194 1.96 15.00 -2.05
C HIS A 194 1.49 13.66 -2.63
N GLN A 195 2.13 13.18 -3.71
CA GLN A 195 1.77 11.93 -4.39
C GLN A 195 0.29 11.87 -4.80
N THR A 196 -0.27 12.99 -5.27
CA THR A 196 -1.60 12.99 -5.86
C THR A 196 -1.55 12.38 -7.26
N ARG A 197 -2.67 11.82 -7.73
CA ARG A 197 -2.73 11.25 -9.09
C ARG A 197 -2.63 12.35 -10.17
N LYS A 198 -3.11 13.56 -9.86
CA LYS A 198 -3.21 14.73 -10.72
C LYS A 198 -2.89 16.03 -9.95
N PRO A 199 -2.61 17.15 -10.65
CA PRO A 199 -2.55 18.47 -10.02
C PRO A 199 -3.83 18.78 -9.24
N THR A 200 -3.72 19.51 -8.14
CA THR A 200 -4.80 19.70 -7.15
C THR A 200 -6.16 20.05 -7.74
N ASN A 201 -6.25 21.08 -8.59
CA ASN A 201 -7.54 21.51 -9.16
C ASN A 201 -8.10 20.46 -10.12
N GLU A 202 -7.24 19.90 -10.99
CA GLU A 202 -7.65 18.85 -11.92
C GLU A 202 -8.19 17.62 -11.18
N LEU A 203 -7.56 17.25 -10.06
CA LEU A 203 -7.99 16.13 -9.23
C LEU A 203 -9.40 16.36 -8.64
N CYS A 204 -9.64 17.51 -8.02
CA CYS A 204 -10.94 17.81 -7.41
C CYS A 204 -12.06 17.85 -8.46
N LEU A 205 -11.78 18.41 -9.63
CA LEU A 205 -12.75 18.59 -10.71
C LEU A 205 -13.13 17.28 -11.42
N GLU A 206 -12.43 16.17 -11.19
CA GLU A 206 -12.87 14.84 -11.68
C GLU A 206 -14.26 14.48 -11.15
N CYS A 207 -14.56 14.83 -9.90
CA CYS A 207 -15.85 14.58 -9.26
C CYS A 207 -16.68 15.86 -9.08
N HIS A 208 -16.03 17.01 -8.89
CA HIS A 208 -16.68 18.31 -8.68
C HIS A 208 -16.77 19.14 -9.98
N ALA A 209 -17.07 18.48 -11.11
CA ALA A 209 -17.19 19.15 -12.40
C ALA A 209 -18.18 20.32 -12.35
N GLY A 210 -17.82 21.47 -12.95
CA GLY A 210 -18.67 22.66 -12.98
C GLY A 210 -18.57 23.55 -11.73
N GLN A 211 -17.66 23.25 -10.81
CA GLN A 211 -17.41 24.06 -9.60
C GLN A 211 -16.26 25.08 -9.78
N GLU A 212 -15.71 25.22 -10.98
CA GLU A 212 -14.60 26.14 -11.28
C GLU A 212 -14.98 27.61 -10.99
N ASP A 213 -16.24 27.96 -11.24
CA ASP A 213 -16.79 29.31 -11.12
C ASP A 213 -17.47 29.58 -9.77
N TYR A 214 -17.97 28.54 -9.10
CA TYR A 214 -18.72 28.66 -7.82
C TYR A 214 -17.80 28.94 -6.63
N ALA A 215 -16.57 28.41 -6.65
CA ALA A 215 -15.63 28.42 -5.52
C ALA A 215 -15.13 29.82 -5.10
N HIS A 216 -15.38 30.85 -5.90
CA HIS A 216 -14.70 32.15 -5.79
C HIS A 216 -15.61 33.35 -5.51
N SER A 217 -16.90 33.14 -5.21
CA SER A 217 -17.90 34.22 -5.17
C SER A 217 -18.02 34.99 -3.84
N GLY A 218 -17.23 34.65 -2.81
CA GLY A 218 -17.40 35.21 -1.45
C GLY A 218 -16.18 35.94 -0.85
N TRP A 219 -15.02 35.94 -1.50
CA TRP A 219 -13.78 36.51 -0.95
C TRP A 219 -13.31 37.69 -1.80
N ALA A 220 -12.99 38.81 -1.15
CA ALA A 220 -12.59 40.05 -1.82
C ALA A 220 -11.23 39.96 -2.55
N GLU A 221 -10.33 39.09 -2.08
CA GLU A 221 -9.03 38.82 -2.69
C GLU A 221 -8.69 37.33 -2.54
N ILE A 222 -8.48 36.66 -3.67
CA ILE A 222 -8.04 35.26 -3.73
C ILE A 222 -6.62 35.26 -4.29
N PRO A 223 -5.65 34.59 -3.65
CA PRO A 223 -4.29 34.47 -4.18
C PRO A 223 -4.31 33.93 -5.62
N ALA A 224 -3.46 34.46 -6.48
CA ALA A 224 -3.40 34.06 -7.89
C ALA A 224 -3.00 32.59 -8.09
N ASP A 225 -2.33 32.01 -7.09
CA ASP A 225 -1.90 30.61 -7.02
C ASP A 225 -2.82 29.74 -6.14
N ALA A 226 -3.97 30.25 -5.73
CA ALA A 226 -4.92 29.48 -4.94
C ALA A 226 -5.43 28.25 -5.72
N THR A 227 -5.52 27.15 -5.00
CA THR A 227 -6.11 25.90 -5.49
C THR A 227 -7.34 25.56 -4.66
N CYS A 228 -8.13 24.57 -5.09
CA CYS A 228 -9.25 24.06 -4.29
C CYS A 228 -8.80 23.73 -2.85
N ALA A 229 -7.62 23.11 -2.70
CA ALA A 229 -7.08 22.75 -1.38
C ALA A 229 -6.68 23.96 -0.51
N THR A 230 -6.38 25.12 -1.10
CA THR A 230 -5.98 26.32 -0.33
C THR A 230 -7.02 26.71 0.71
N CYS A 231 -8.31 26.57 0.37
CA CYS A 231 -9.42 26.88 1.27
C CYS A 231 -10.13 25.61 1.79
N HIS A 232 -10.27 24.58 0.95
CA HIS A 232 -11.02 23.37 1.32
C HIS A 232 -10.19 22.34 2.10
N MET A 233 -8.86 22.49 2.16
CA MET A 233 -7.93 21.67 2.93
C MET A 233 -6.92 22.55 3.67
N PRO A 234 -7.37 23.40 4.62
CA PRO A 234 -6.53 24.42 5.24
C PRO A 234 -5.29 23.82 5.89
N GLY A 235 -4.12 24.37 5.54
CA GLY A 235 -2.83 23.87 6.02
C GLY A 235 -2.45 22.48 5.50
N GLY A 236 -3.10 22.01 4.43
CA GLY A 236 -2.87 20.66 3.87
C GLY A 236 -3.55 19.54 4.65
N LYS A 237 -4.45 19.86 5.58
CA LYS A 237 -5.19 18.88 6.39
C LYS A 237 -6.36 18.29 5.62
N HIS A 238 -6.69 17.03 5.89
CA HIS A 238 -7.80 16.31 5.24
C HIS A 238 -9.17 16.63 5.87
N VAL A 239 -9.36 17.86 6.35
CA VAL A 239 -10.60 18.34 7.00
C VAL A 239 -11.61 18.89 5.99
N PHE A 240 -11.75 18.24 4.83
CA PHE A 240 -12.44 18.73 3.63
C PHE A 240 -13.69 19.58 3.92
N ILE A 241 -13.53 20.89 3.81
CA ILE A 241 -14.56 21.86 4.18
C ILE A 241 -15.55 21.98 3.02
N ALA A 242 -16.85 21.78 3.26
CA ALA A 242 -17.85 22.04 2.24
C ALA A 242 -17.98 23.56 1.98
N PRO A 243 -18.21 24.00 0.73
CA PRO A 243 -18.57 25.39 0.49
C PRO A 243 -19.81 25.74 1.32
N ALA A 244 -19.82 26.93 1.93
CA ALA A 244 -21.04 27.42 2.60
C ALA A 244 -22.18 27.42 1.58
N SER A 245 -23.32 26.82 1.93
CA SER A 245 -24.50 26.88 1.07
C SER A 245 -24.83 28.34 0.78
N ALA A 246 -25.22 28.67 -0.45
CA ALA A 246 -25.67 30.02 -0.81
C ALA A 246 -26.81 30.54 0.10
N ASP A 247 -27.53 29.64 0.77
CA ASP A 247 -28.59 29.95 1.74
C ASP A 247 -28.08 30.42 3.13
N ALA A 248 -26.77 30.47 3.34
CA ALA A 248 -26.13 30.87 4.60
C ALA A 248 -25.52 32.28 4.59
N LEU A 249 -25.73 33.06 3.52
CA LEU A 249 -25.28 34.45 3.37
C LEU A 249 -26.46 35.41 3.16
#